data_AF-A0A947HJX8-F1
#
_entry.id   AF-A0A947HJX8-F1
#
_cell.length_a   1.000
_cell.length_b   1.000
_cell.length_c   1.000
_cell.angle_alpha   90.00
_cell.angle_beta   90.00
_cell.angle_gamma   90.00
#
_symmetry.space_group_name_H-M   'P 1'
#
loop_
_entity.id
_entity.type
_entity.pdbx_description
1 polymer ?
#
loop_
_entity_poly.entity_id
_entity_poly.type
_entity_poly.pdbx_seq_one_letter_code
_entity_poly.pdbx_strand_id
1 'polypeptide(L)'
;MHPSAQTDEALLADCEFRPGRASGPGGQHRNKTESAVTLIHRPTGGIGAASERRSQHENKAVALVRLRLTLALDVRGEGGAPSALWVLRRRGTKMECSPNHRDFPCLLAEAFDQLDASGFDVASAATVLGISSTQLVRFIAGHPPAFTRLNAERAARGLHPLKG
;
A
#
# COMPACT_ATOMS: atom_id res chain seq x y z
N MET A 1 0.52 2.09 15.90
CA MET A 1 0.54 2.91 14.67
C MET A 1 1.06 2.04 13.54
N HIS A 2 0.34 1.94 12.41
CA HIS A 2 0.74 1.09 11.29
C HIS A 2 2.03 1.60 10.62
N PRO A 3 2.99 0.75 10.20
CA PRO A 3 4.25 1.19 9.59
C PRO A 3 4.08 2.07 8.33
N SER A 4 3.05 1.79 7.51
CA SER A 4 2.75 2.61 6.32
C SER A 4 2.28 4.04 6.65
N ALA A 5 1.96 4.34 7.91
CA ALA A 5 1.54 5.67 8.39
C ALA A 5 2.69 6.50 8.98
N GLN A 6 3.85 5.89 9.23
CA GLN A 6 4.99 6.56 9.84
C GLN A 6 5.59 7.63 8.90
N THR A 7 6.38 8.56 9.44
CA THR A 7 7.17 9.49 8.62
C THR A 7 8.19 8.72 7.78
N ASP A 8 8.70 9.34 6.72
CA ASP A 8 9.72 8.71 5.86
C ASP A 8 10.99 8.39 6.66
N GLU A 9 11.40 9.29 7.55
CA GLU A 9 12.56 9.11 8.43
C GLU A 9 12.37 7.91 9.37
N ALA A 10 11.24 7.83 10.07
CA ALA A 10 10.95 6.73 10.99
C ALA A 10 10.89 5.38 10.27
N LEU A 11 10.18 5.32 9.14
CA LEU A 11 10.07 4.08 8.37
C LEU A 11 11.43 3.63 7.80
N LEU A 12 12.25 4.57 7.32
CA LEU A 12 13.57 4.27 6.79
C LEU A 12 14.55 3.82 7.88
N ALA A 13 14.39 4.28 9.13
CA ALA A 13 15.21 3.83 10.25
C ALA A 13 15.07 2.31 10.47
N ASP A 14 13.88 1.75 10.22
CA ASP A 14 13.59 0.31 10.32
C ASP A 14 13.92 -0.50 9.05
N CYS A 15 14.40 0.16 8.00
CA CYS A 15 14.70 -0.48 6.73
C CYS A 15 16.19 -0.85 6.58
N GLU A 16 16.46 -2.05 6.09
CA GLU A 16 17.74 -2.36 5.46
C GLU A 16 17.77 -1.78 4.04
N PHE A 17 18.80 -1.01 3.73
CA PHE A 17 19.02 -0.43 2.40
C PHE A 17 20.01 -1.28 1.61
N ARG A 18 19.57 -1.77 0.44
CA ARG A 18 20.42 -2.52 -0.49
C ARG A 18 20.53 -1.78 -1.82
N PRO A 19 21.71 -1.22 -2.16
CA PRO A 19 21.97 -0.70 -3.49
C PRO A 19 22.12 -1.85 -4.49
N GLY A 20 21.82 -1.60 -5.75
CA GLY A 20 21.99 -2.57 -6.82
C GLY A 20 22.26 -1.91 -8.16
N ARG A 21 22.64 -2.74 -9.14
CA ARG A 21 22.80 -2.31 -10.53
C ARG A 21 21.45 -2.38 -11.23
N ALA A 22 21.08 -1.31 -11.94
CA ALA A 22 19.86 -1.32 -12.75
C ALA A 22 20.05 -2.29 -13.93
N SER A 23 19.36 -3.43 -13.91
CA SER A 23 19.33 -4.35 -15.04
C SER A 23 18.20 -3.95 -16.00
N GLY A 24 18.54 -3.60 -17.24
CA GLY A 24 17.54 -3.42 -18.29
C GLY A 24 18.16 -3.30 -19.67
N PRO A 25 17.40 -3.55 -20.75
CA PRO A 25 17.88 -3.43 -22.13
C PRO A 25 18.24 -1.97 -22.38
N GLY A 26 19.52 -1.66 -22.35
CA GLY A 26 20.03 -0.32 -22.55
C GLY A 26 21.53 -0.42 -22.79
N GLY A 27 21.99 0.19 -23.88
CA GLY A 27 23.37 0.11 -24.35
C GLY A 27 24.41 0.53 -23.30
N GLN A 28 25.67 0.45 -23.72
CA GLN A 28 26.92 0.50 -22.94
C GLN A 28 27.01 1.56 -21.80
N HIS A 29 26.15 2.58 -21.79
CA HIS A 29 26.09 3.62 -20.76
C HIS A 29 25.13 3.32 -19.57
N ARG A 30 24.11 2.47 -19.73
CA ARG A 30 23.12 2.16 -18.66
C ARG A 30 23.67 1.22 -17.58
N ASN A 31 24.69 0.43 -17.93
CA ASN A 31 25.16 -0.69 -17.11
C ASN A 31 26.17 -0.33 -16.02
N LYS A 32 26.57 0.94 -15.87
CA LYS A 32 27.68 1.34 -14.97
C LYS A 32 27.25 1.96 -13.64
N THR A 33 26.01 2.41 -13.48
CA THR A 33 25.58 3.14 -12.28
C THR A 33 24.74 2.26 -11.35
N GLU A 34 25.13 2.17 -10.09
CA GLU A 34 24.39 1.48 -9.01
C GLU A 34 23.18 2.30 -8.53
N SER A 35 22.29 2.62 -9.47
CA SER A 35 21.10 3.44 -9.20
C SER A 35 19.92 2.63 -8.67
N ALA A 36 19.92 1.30 -8.76
CA ALA A 36 18.82 0.49 -8.23
C ALA A 36 18.82 0.49 -6.70
N VAL A 37 17.62 0.48 -6.12
CA VAL A 37 17.41 0.51 -4.68
C VAL A 37 16.42 -0.57 -4.29
N THR A 38 16.76 -1.33 -3.26
CA THR A 38 15.83 -2.20 -2.54
C THR A 38 15.80 -1.78 -1.06
N LEU A 39 14.60 -1.61 -0.52
CA LEU A 39 14.33 -1.37 0.89
C LEU A 39 13.64 -2.60 1.46
N ILE A 40 14.15 -3.11 2.58
CA ILE A 40 13.57 -4.24 3.31
C ILE A 40 13.21 -3.76 4.70
N HIS A 41 11.93 -3.72 5.04
CA HIS A 41 11.48 -3.37 6.38
C HIS A 41 11.77 -4.54 7.32
N ARG A 42 12.81 -4.42 8.15
CA ARG A 42 13.33 -5.52 8.96
C ARG A 42 12.29 -6.18 9.87
N PRO A 43 11.39 -5.42 10.54
CA PRO A 43 10.41 -6.02 11.45
C PRO A 43 9.39 -6.94 10.77
N THR A 44 9.04 -6.66 9.50
CA THR A 44 7.94 -7.37 8.82
C THR A 44 8.39 -8.19 7.62
N GLY A 45 9.62 -7.98 7.14
CA GLY A 45 10.13 -8.57 5.90
C GLY A 45 9.57 -7.93 4.63
N GLY A 46 8.74 -6.89 4.73
CA GLY A 46 8.15 -6.21 3.57
C GLY A 46 9.22 -5.57 2.69
N ILE A 47 9.04 -5.66 1.37
CA ILE A 47 10.04 -5.22 0.38
C ILE A 47 9.44 -4.16 -0.56
N GLY A 48 10.22 -3.11 -0.81
CA GLY A 48 10.00 -2.16 -1.90
C GLY A 48 11.28 -1.97 -2.70
N ALA A 49 11.22 -2.15 -4.01
CA ALA A 49 12.37 -2.02 -4.90
C ALA A 49 12.05 -1.13 -6.09
N ALA A 50 13.05 -0.39 -6.59
CA ALA A 50 12.94 0.46 -7.78
C ALA A 50 14.28 0.57 -8.51
N SER A 51 14.24 0.60 -9.84
CA SER A 51 15.43 0.65 -10.71
C SER A 51 15.19 1.42 -12.01
N GLU A 52 14.04 2.06 -12.15
CA GLU A 52 13.60 2.72 -13.37
C GLU A 52 14.12 4.15 -13.54
N ARG A 53 14.62 4.80 -12.48
CA ARG A 53 15.17 6.15 -12.53
C ARG A 53 16.70 6.14 -12.66
N ARG A 54 17.23 7.26 -13.15
CA ARG A 54 18.67 7.44 -13.39
C ARG A 54 19.47 7.61 -12.09
N SER A 55 18.86 8.19 -11.06
CA SER A 55 19.53 8.44 -9.78
C SER A 55 19.04 7.48 -8.69
N GLN A 56 19.94 7.13 -7.78
CA GLN A 56 19.63 6.32 -6.61
C GLN A 56 18.61 7.02 -5.68
N HIS A 57 18.70 8.35 -5.56
CA HIS A 57 17.78 9.13 -4.73
C HIS A 57 16.33 9.05 -5.23
N GLU A 58 16.11 9.22 -6.54
CA GLU A 58 14.77 9.08 -7.13
C GLU A 58 14.25 7.64 -6.99
N ASN A 59 15.11 6.63 -7.20
CA ASN A 59 14.72 5.23 -6.98
C ASN A 59 14.42 4.94 -5.50
N LYS A 60 15.13 5.55 -4.54
CA LYS A 60 14.84 5.40 -3.11
C LYS A 60 13.44 5.93 -2.78
N ALA A 61 13.05 7.08 -3.32
CA ALA A 61 11.71 7.63 -3.12
C ALA A 61 10.62 6.69 -3.69
N VAL A 62 10.84 6.14 -4.89
CA VAL A 62 9.88 5.19 -5.49
C VAL A 62 9.83 3.87 -4.73
N ALA A 63 10.98 3.34 -4.31
CA ALA A 63 11.07 2.13 -3.49
C ALA A 63 10.34 2.30 -2.16
N LEU A 64 10.42 3.49 -1.55
CA LEU A 64 9.70 3.79 -0.31
C LEU A 64 8.18 3.77 -0.50
N VAL A 65 7.66 4.38 -1.58
CA VAL A 65 6.23 4.32 -1.89
C VAL A 65 5.76 2.88 -2.11
N ARG A 66 6.53 2.08 -2.87
CA ARG A 66 6.23 0.66 -3.10
C ARG A 66 6.27 -0.13 -1.80
N LEU A 67 7.25 0.12 -0.93
CA LEU A 67 7.33 -0.50 0.39
C LEU A 67 6.09 -0.19 1.23
N ARG A 68 5.63 1.06 1.26
CA ARG A 68 4.41 1.43 2.01
C ARG A 68 3.17 0.69 1.52
N LEU A 69 3.04 0.50 0.20
CA LEU A 69 1.95 -0.29 -0.40
C LEU A 69 2.04 -1.77 -0.01
N THR A 70 3.24 -2.36 -0.08
CA THR A 70 3.49 -3.73 0.40
C THR A 70 3.09 -3.87 1.86
N LEU A 71 3.58 -2.97 2.72
CA LEU A 71 3.26 -2.99 4.15
C LEU A 71 1.76 -2.84 4.41
N ALA A 72 1.05 -2.00 3.64
CA ALA A 72 -0.40 -1.86 3.76
C ALA A 72 -1.17 -3.15 3.45
N LEU A 73 -0.62 -4.02 2.60
CA LEU A 73 -1.23 -5.28 2.21
C LEU A 73 -0.80 -6.48 3.05
N ASP A 74 0.34 -6.41 3.72
CA ASP A 74 0.92 -7.56 4.42
C ASP A 74 0.87 -7.43 5.95
N VAL A 75 0.82 -6.20 6.48
CA VAL A 75 0.77 -5.93 7.91
C VAL A 75 -0.65 -5.59 8.30
N ARG A 76 -1.15 -6.20 9.38
CA ARG A 76 -2.48 -5.91 9.92
C ARG A 76 -2.39 -5.21 11.26
N GLY A 77 -3.18 -4.16 11.40
CA GLY A 77 -3.53 -3.53 12.66
C GLY A 77 -4.87 -4.04 13.18
N GLU A 78 -5.37 -3.35 14.20
CA GLU A 78 -6.73 -3.55 14.69
C GLU A 78 -7.70 -2.73 13.84
N GLY A 79 -8.79 -3.36 13.38
CA GLY A 79 -9.93 -2.62 12.84
C GLY A 79 -10.63 -1.80 13.92
N GLY A 80 -11.56 -0.92 13.54
CA GLY A 80 -12.29 -0.09 14.49
C GLY A 80 -12.78 1.23 13.92
N ALA A 81 -12.91 2.23 14.79
CA ALA A 81 -13.35 3.55 14.39
C ALA A 81 -12.36 4.19 13.39
N PRO A 82 -12.85 4.90 12.36
CA PRO A 82 -11.98 5.51 11.37
C PRO A 82 -10.98 6.50 11.97
N SER A 83 -9.76 6.46 11.47
CA SER A 83 -8.68 7.36 11.88
C SER A 83 -8.99 8.81 11.50
N ALA A 84 -8.29 9.74 12.16
CA ALA A 84 -8.39 11.15 11.83
C ALA A 84 -8.06 11.44 10.35
N LEU A 85 -7.11 10.71 9.76
CA LEU A 85 -6.74 10.85 8.35
C LEU A 85 -7.85 10.35 7.43
N TRP A 86 -8.48 9.21 7.77
CA TRP A 86 -9.63 8.68 7.04
C TRP A 86 -10.77 9.69 7.03
N VAL A 87 -11.13 10.21 8.21
CA VAL A 87 -12.18 11.23 8.36
C VAL A 87 -11.85 12.49 7.56
N LEU A 88 -10.59 12.94 7.57
CA LEU A 88 -10.14 14.11 6.81
C LEU A 88 -10.28 13.94 5.29
N ARG A 89 -10.07 12.73 4.76
CA ARG A 89 -10.10 12.42 3.32
C ARG A 89 -11.48 11.99 2.81
N ARG A 90 -12.38 11.65 3.73
CA ARG A 90 -13.76 11.33 3.43
C ARG A 90 -14.56 12.61 3.09
N ARG A 91 -15.44 12.51 2.10
CA ARG A 91 -16.46 13.53 1.75
C ARG A 91 -17.82 12.86 1.64
N GLY A 92 -18.64 12.99 2.69
CA GLY A 92 -19.90 12.24 2.78
C GLY A 92 -19.63 10.73 2.74
N THR A 93 -20.17 10.02 1.76
CA THR A 93 -19.94 8.57 1.58
C THR A 93 -18.81 8.24 0.59
N LYS A 94 -18.03 9.24 0.17
CA LYS A 94 -16.93 9.10 -0.78
C LYS A 94 -15.57 9.22 -0.11
N MET A 95 -14.59 8.51 -0.65
CA MET A 95 -13.18 8.61 -0.25
C MET A 95 -12.42 9.41 -1.32
N GLU A 96 -11.88 10.58 -0.96
CA GLU A 96 -11.10 11.43 -1.85
C GLU A 96 -9.60 11.20 -1.64
N CYS A 97 -9.11 10.11 -2.22
CA CYS A 97 -7.68 9.83 -2.26
C CYS A 97 -7.35 9.07 -3.54
N SER A 98 -6.49 9.64 -4.39
CA SER A 98 -6.00 8.93 -5.57
C SER A 98 -4.92 7.91 -5.18
N PRO A 99 -4.72 6.83 -5.96
CA PRO A 99 -3.67 5.83 -5.68
C PRO A 99 -2.25 6.38 -5.63
N ASN A 100 -1.99 7.50 -6.29
CA ASN A 100 -0.68 8.16 -6.32
C ASN A 100 -0.48 9.15 -5.17
N HIS A 101 -1.50 9.38 -4.34
CA HIS A 101 -1.42 10.32 -3.24
C HIS A 101 -0.61 9.72 -2.06
N ARG A 102 0.19 10.54 -1.37
CA ARG A 102 1.06 10.08 -0.26
C ARG A 102 0.31 9.39 0.90
N ASP A 103 -0.94 9.79 1.13
CA ASP A 103 -1.81 9.22 2.17
C ASP A 103 -2.42 7.86 1.78
N PHE A 104 -2.42 7.53 0.49
CA PHE A 104 -3.11 6.34 -0.03
C PHE A 104 -2.65 5.04 0.64
N PRO A 105 -1.35 4.74 0.84
CA PRO A 105 -0.93 3.50 1.49
C PRO A 105 -1.40 3.39 2.94
N CYS A 106 -1.49 4.50 3.67
CA CYS A 106 -1.99 4.51 5.04
C CYS A 106 -3.50 4.22 5.07
N LEU A 107 -4.26 4.89 4.21
CA LEU A 107 -5.71 4.66 4.08
C LEU A 107 -6.01 3.25 3.58
N LEU A 108 -5.19 2.73 2.67
CA LEU A 108 -5.32 1.36 2.18
C LEU A 108 -5.11 0.35 3.31
N ALA A 109 -4.11 0.56 4.17
CA ALA A 109 -3.87 -0.29 5.34
C ALA A 109 -5.10 -0.30 6.26
N GLU A 110 -5.61 0.89 6.61
CA GLU A 110 -6.80 1.03 7.45
C GLU A 110 -8.04 0.37 6.84
N ALA A 111 -8.23 0.49 5.52
CA ALA A 111 -9.31 -0.22 4.82
C ALA A 111 -9.18 -1.74 4.96
N PHE A 112 -7.96 -2.27 4.85
CA PHE A 112 -7.70 -3.70 5.00
C PHE A 112 -7.83 -4.19 6.45
N ASP A 113 -7.41 -3.38 7.42
CA ASP A 113 -7.61 -3.68 8.85
C ASP A 113 -9.10 -3.79 9.16
N GLN A 114 -9.92 -2.87 8.63
CA GLN A 114 -11.37 -2.93 8.83
C GLN A 114 -12.03 -4.07 8.05
N LEU A 115 -11.54 -4.41 6.85
CA LEU A 115 -12.00 -5.58 6.11
C LEU A 115 -11.69 -6.86 6.89
N ASP A 116 -10.49 -7.01 7.42
CA ASP A 116 -10.09 -8.18 8.20
C ASP A 116 -10.96 -8.34 9.46
N ALA A 117 -11.16 -7.24 10.20
CA ALA A 117 -12.04 -7.20 11.38
C ALA A 117 -13.51 -7.53 11.05
N SER A 118 -13.93 -7.33 9.80
CA SER A 118 -15.29 -7.62 9.32
C SER A 118 -15.37 -8.97 8.59
N GLY A 119 -14.36 -9.83 8.68
CA GLY A 119 -14.34 -11.12 7.98
C GLY A 119 -14.35 -10.99 6.44
N PHE A 120 -13.82 -9.88 5.93
CA PHE A 120 -13.85 -9.46 4.52
C PHE A 120 -15.25 -9.23 3.94
N ASP A 121 -16.25 -9.01 4.80
CA ASP A 121 -17.53 -8.45 4.38
C ASP A 121 -17.42 -6.95 4.08
N VAL A 122 -17.58 -6.60 2.81
CA VAL A 122 -17.39 -5.22 2.33
C VAL A 122 -18.47 -4.29 2.87
N ALA A 123 -19.71 -4.76 3.05
CA ALA A 123 -20.80 -3.91 3.50
C ALA A 123 -20.62 -3.50 4.97
N SER A 124 -20.24 -4.46 5.81
CA SER A 124 -19.92 -4.22 7.22
C SER A 124 -18.71 -3.31 7.35
N ALA A 125 -17.63 -3.57 6.61
CA ALA A 125 -16.44 -2.72 6.63
C ALA A 125 -16.75 -1.28 6.16
N ALA A 126 -17.49 -1.12 5.06
CA ALA A 126 -17.85 0.18 4.52
C ALA A 126 -18.74 0.99 5.48
N THR A 127 -19.65 0.31 6.19
CA THR A 127 -20.49 0.93 7.24
C THR A 127 -19.65 1.56 8.33
N VAL A 128 -18.67 0.82 8.86
CA VAL A 128 -17.76 1.33 9.91
C VAL A 128 -16.92 2.49 9.39
N LEU A 129 -16.41 2.37 8.16
CA LEU A 129 -15.62 3.41 7.48
C LEU A 129 -16.46 4.62 7.04
N GLY A 130 -17.79 4.53 7.12
CA GLY A 130 -18.74 5.56 6.73
C GLY A 130 -18.75 5.91 5.24
N ILE A 131 -18.26 5.03 4.37
CA ILE A 131 -18.33 5.17 2.92
C ILE A 131 -19.26 4.12 2.32
N SER A 132 -19.67 4.27 1.07
CA SER A 132 -20.48 3.23 0.42
C SER A 132 -19.62 2.00 0.09
N SER A 133 -20.23 0.80 0.08
CA SER A 133 -19.54 -0.45 -0.32
C SER A 133 -18.90 -0.31 -1.70
N THR A 134 -19.62 0.27 -2.66
CA THR A 134 -19.10 0.54 -4.00
C THR A 134 -17.90 1.48 -3.97
N GLN A 135 -17.91 2.50 -3.11
CA GLN A 135 -16.76 3.38 -2.98
C GLN A 135 -15.55 2.65 -2.36
N LEU A 136 -15.76 1.83 -1.34
CA LEU A 136 -14.68 1.05 -0.73
C LEU A 136 -14.02 0.13 -1.77
N VAL A 137 -14.83 -0.58 -2.56
CA VAL A 137 -14.35 -1.41 -3.66
C VAL A 137 -13.57 -0.59 -4.69
N ARG A 138 -14.10 0.55 -5.13
CA ARG A 138 -13.42 1.42 -6.10
C ARG A 138 -12.11 2.00 -5.56
N PHE A 139 -12.07 2.36 -4.29
CA PHE A 139 -10.86 2.85 -3.63
C PHE A 139 -9.76 1.79 -3.65
N ILE A 140 -10.10 0.55 -3.26
CA ILE A 140 -9.16 -0.58 -3.28
C ILE A 140 -8.76 -0.96 -4.72
N ALA A 141 -9.71 -0.95 -5.66
CA ALA A 141 -9.48 -1.22 -7.07
C ALA A 141 -8.53 -0.21 -7.74
N GLY A 142 -8.35 0.97 -7.16
CA GLY A 142 -7.31 1.91 -7.56
C GLY A 142 -5.88 1.38 -7.44
N HIS A 143 -5.67 0.30 -6.67
CA HIS A 143 -4.41 -0.44 -6.62
C HIS A 143 -4.65 -1.92 -6.98
N PRO A 144 -4.38 -2.36 -8.22
CA PRO A 144 -4.72 -3.72 -8.67
C PRO A 144 -4.21 -4.87 -7.77
N PRO A 145 -2.97 -4.84 -7.23
CA PRO A 145 -2.52 -5.84 -6.26
C PRO A 145 -3.40 -5.93 -5.01
N ALA A 146 -3.88 -4.79 -4.51
CA ALA A 146 -4.81 -4.75 -3.38
C ALA A 146 -6.16 -5.41 -3.74
N PHE A 147 -6.69 -5.11 -4.92
CA PHE A 147 -7.94 -5.72 -5.37
C PHE A 147 -7.83 -7.23 -5.55
N THR A 148 -6.72 -7.71 -6.13
CA THR A 148 -6.40 -9.14 -6.20
C THR A 148 -6.34 -9.77 -4.81
N ARG A 149 -5.66 -9.11 -3.85
CA ARG A 149 -5.57 -9.57 -2.46
C ARG A 149 -6.94 -9.66 -1.80
N LEU A 150 -7.79 -8.64 -1.95
CA LEU A 150 -9.16 -8.63 -1.44
C LEU A 150 -9.98 -9.82 -1.96
N ASN A 151 -9.94 -10.07 -3.27
CA ASN A 151 -10.67 -11.19 -3.86
C ASN A 151 -10.12 -12.55 -3.43
N ALA A 152 -8.80 -12.68 -3.25
CA ALA A 152 -8.19 -13.90 -2.73
C ALA A 152 -8.64 -14.19 -1.29
N GLU A 153 -8.63 -13.19 -0.40
CA GLU A 153 -9.06 -13.33 0.99
C GLU A 153 -10.56 -13.63 1.11
N ARG A 154 -11.39 -13.04 0.24
CA ARG A 154 -12.82 -13.35 0.13
C ARG A 154 -13.05 -14.79 -0.33
N ALA A 155 -12.35 -15.23 -1.38
CA ALA A 155 -12.46 -16.60 -1.88
C ALA A 155 -12.04 -17.64 -0.84
N ALA A 156 -10.97 -17.37 -0.07
CA ALA A 156 -10.52 -18.23 1.02
C ALA A 156 -11.57 -18.40 2.14
N ARG A 157 -12.53 -17.46 2.24
CA ARG A 157 -13.64 -17.47 3.20
C ARG A 157 -14.96 -17.93 2.58
N GLY A 158 -14.95 -18.45 1.35
CA GLY A 158 -16.16 -18.88 0.64
C GLY A 158 -17.06 -17.75 0.15
N LEU A 159 -16.57 -16.50 0.16
CA LEU A 159 -17.32 -15.34 -0.33
C LEU A 159 -17.12 -15.16 -1.83
N HIS A 160 -18.15 -14.65 -2.52
CA HIS A 160 -18.07 -14.38 -3.95
C HIS A 160 -17.04 -13.29 -4.29
N PRO A 161 -16.27 -13.45 -5.38
CA PRO A 161 -15.34 -12.42 -5.83
C PRO A 161 -16.09 -11.16 -6.28
N LEU A 162 -15.47 -10.02 -6.02
CA LEU A 162 -15.97 -8.72 -6.42
C LEU A 162 -15.55 -8.42 -7.87
N LYS A 163 -16.35 -7.63 -8.56
CA LYS A 163 -16.04 -7.07 -9.88
C LYS A 163 -15.50 -5.65 -9.70
N GLY A 164 -14.41 -5.34 -10.39
CA GLY A 164 -13.74 -4.04 -10.36
C GLY A 164 -14.40 -3.02 -11.28
#